data_AF-C8P972-F1
#
_entry.id   AF-C8P972-F1
#
_cell.length_a   1.000
_cell.length_b   1.000
_cell.length_c   1.000
_cell.angle_alpha   90.00
_cell.angle_beta   90.00
_cell.angle_gamma   90.00
#
_symmetry.space_group_name_H-M   'P 1'
#
loop_
_entity.id
_entity.type
_entity.pdbx_description
1 polymer ?
#
loop_
_entity_poly.entity_id
_entity_poly.type
_entity_poly.pdbx_seq_one_letter_code
_entity_poly.pdbx_strand_id
1 'polypeptide(L)'
;MDQGSNYDWTTIWSILPEKAQENLVNPSAKAIGDGVGGIFTWVFHKPIEYMAVEQAKVESLKHMTAEKLSKIPENKMDFSKSGLMVKALEDSKYSLDSEIMREYFSTLIAKAANKDTANKVSPYFSTILSNMSASDAHFLSKFKIKFESNEYVKGPDYIVNNDLPLCRMKLTGPHGEIAYTAENSTFADYNKDKLQAYTESLELLNSFRVLNYQYGIGKGHFRDDYEKMYNLLNVDEEQKGIDGKSQRIHYLTHAFTNAEAEYGYVELTSIGQSFANIVLL
;
A
#
# COMPACT_ATOMS: atom_id res chain seq x y z
N MET A 1 -6.15 -40.92 7.62
CA MET A 1 -6.74 -39.74 6.97
C MET A 1 -7.08 -38.79 8.10
N ASP A 2 -6.13 -37.92 8.41
CA ASP A 2 -6.25 -36.95 9.51
C ASP A 2 -7.13 -35.79 9.01
N GLN A 3 -8.26 -35.59 9.67
CA GLN A 3 -9.16 -34.49 9.36
C GLN A 3 -8.54 -33.23 9.96
N GLY A 4 -7.93 -32.43 9.08
CA GLY A 4 -7.36 -31.14 9.43
C GLY A 4 -8.32 -30.32 10.28
N SER A 5 -7.78 -29.80 11.38
CA SER A 5 -8.45 -28.92 12.33
C SER A 5 -9.35 -27.91 11.60
N ASN A 6 -10.65 -28.02 11.82
CA ASN A 6 -11.61 -26.94 11.58
C ASN A 6 -11.08 -25.71 12.33
N TYR A 7 -10.48 -24.77 11.61
CA TYR A 7 -10.13 -23.47 12.17
C TYR A 7 -11.42 -22.76 12.48
N ASP A 8 -11.82 -22.85 13.75
CA ASP A 8 -12.97 -22.17 14.29
C ASP A 8 -12.65 -20.67 14.39
N TRP A 9 -13.22 -19.89 13.47
CA TRP A 9 -13.10 -18.43 13.47
C TRP A 9 -13.66 -17.77 14.75
N THR A 10 -14.27 -18.53 15.67
CA THR A 10 -14.64 -18.05 17.01
C THR A 10 -13.45 -17.92 17.97
N THR A 11 -12.26 -18.44 17.65
CA THR A 11 -11.16 -18.50 18.63
C THR A 11 -10.52 -17.15 18.96
N ILE A 12 -10.45 -16.16 18.05
CA ILE A 12 -9.77 -14.88 18.38
C ILE A 12 -10.70 -13.93 19.15
N TRP A 13 -11.95 -13.78 18.71
CA TRP A 13 -12.94 -12.97 19.44
C TRP A 13 -13.14 -13.49 20.86
N SER A 14 -13.24 -14.81 21.04
CA SER A 14 -13.44 -15.43 22.35
C SER A 14 -12.27 -15.26 23.31
N ILE A 15 -11.06 -14.94 22.83
CA ILE A 15 -9.89 -14.69 23.69
C ILE A 15 -9.84 -13.22 24.16
N LEU A 16 -10.60 -12.30 23.54
CA LEU A 16 -10.68 -10.92 24.02
C LEU A 16 -11.37 -10.85 25.40
N PRO A 17 -10.94 -9.97 26.32
CA PRO A 17 -11.66 -9.74 27.56
C PRO A 17 -13.12 -9.34 27.31
N GLU A 18 -14.07 -9.90 28.07
CA GLU A 18 -15.52 -9.66 27.88
C GLU A 18 -15.87 -8.17 27.85
N LYS A 19 -15.26 -7.37 28.73
CA LYS A 19 -15.46 -5.91 28.75
C LYS A 19 -15.00 -5.22 27.46
N ALA A 20 -13.94 -5.71 26.82
CA ALA A 20 -13.50 -5.19 25.53
C ALA A 20 -14.48 -5.58 24.42
N GLN A 21 -14.97 -6.82 24.43
CA GLN A 21 -15.99 -7.30 23.48
C GLN A 21 -17.28 -6.47 23.60
N GLU A 22 -17.81 -6.30 24.82
CA GLU A 22 -19.03 -5.57 25.12
C GLU A 22 -18.92 -4.10 24.69
N ASN A 23 -17.79 -3.46 24.99
CA ASN A 23 -17.57 -2.06 24.64
C ASN A 23 -17.43 -1.84 23.13
N LEU A 24 -16.84 -2.79 22.40
CA LEU A 24 -16.76 -2.68 20.95
C LEU A 24 -18.12 -2.75 20.30
N VAL A 25 -18.97 -3.70 20.68
CA VAL A 25 -20.29 -3.86 20.03
C VAL A 25 -21.30 -2.77 20.40
N ASN A 26 -20.95 -1.88 21.33
CA ASN A 26 -21.77 -0.74 21.72
C ASN A 26 -21.38 0.51 20.90
N PRO A 27 -22.33 1.16 20.20
CA PRO A 27 -22.01 2.19 19.24
C PRO A 27 -21.75 3.58 19.86
N SER A 28 -21.76 3.73 21.19
CA SER A 28 -21.43 5.01 21.84
C SER A 28 -19.94 5.34 21.75
N ALA A 29 -19.59 6.63 21.56
CA ALA A 29 -18.20 7.08 21.44
C ALA A 29 -17.29 6.65 22.61
N LYS A 30 -17.83 6.65 23.84
CA LYS A 30 -17.11 6.17 25.02
C LYS A 30 -16.83 4.66 24.93
N ALA A 31 -17.83 3.88 24.54
CA ALA A 31 -17.68 2.43 24.41
C ALA A 31 -16.71 2.06 23.27
N ILE A 32 -16.76 2.75 22.13
CA ILE A 32 -15.77 2.60 21.06
C ILE A 32 -14.36 2.88 21.59
N GLY A 33 -14.17 3.99 22.31
CA GLY A 33 -12.87 4.34 22.90
C GLY A 33 -12.34 3.28 23.86
N ASP A 34 -13.19 2.81 24.78
CA ASP A 34 -12.83 1.79 25.76
C ASP A 34 -12.60 0.41 25.10
N GLY A 35 -13.39 0.06 24.10
CA GLY A 35 -13.29 -1.20 23.35
C GLY A 35 -12.03 -1.27 22.49
N VAL A 36 -11.75 -0.22 21.71
CA VAL A 36 -10.52 -0.07 20.92
C VAL A 36 -9.32 -0.09 21.86
N GLY A 37 -9.37 0.66 22.96
CA GLY A 37 -8.32 0.62 23.99
C GLY A 37 -8.05 -0.79 24.49
N GLY A 38 -9.11 -1.55 24.81
CA GLY A 38 -9.02 -2.94 25.25
C GLY A 38 -8.34 -3.88 24.26
N ILE A 39 -8.73 -3.85 22.97
CA ILE A 39 -8.07 -4.70 21.96
C ILE A 39 -6.61 -4.30 21.80
N PHE A 40 -6.30 -3.01 21.71
CA PHE A 40 -4.92 -2.56 21.56
C PHE A 40 -4.05 -2.98 22.74
N THR A 41 -4.55 -2.85 23.96
CA THR A 41 -3.87 -3.38 25.15
C THR A 41 -3.64 -4.89 25.00
N TRP A 42 -4.65 -5.66 24.60
CA TRP A 42 -4.49 -7.11 24.43
C TRP A 42 -3.45 -7.49 23.36
N VAL A 43 -3.52 -6.90 22.17
CA VAL A 43 -2.62 -7.20 21.04
C VAL A 43 -1.18 -6.76 21.30
N PHE A 44 -1.00 -5.59 21.93
CA PHE A 44 0.30 -4.94 22.06
C PHE A 44 0.92 -5.00 23.45
N HIS A 45 0.23 -5.51 24.48
CA HIS A 45 0.79 -5.61 25.83
C HIS A 45 2.16 -6.31 25.81
N LYS A 46 2.24 -7.51 25.25
CA LYS A 46 3.51 -8.27 25.16
C LYS A 46 4.54 -7.63 24.23
N PRO A 47 4.19 -7.19 23.00
CA PRO A 47 5.11 -6.44 22.17
C PRO A 47 5.72 -5.20 22.83
N ILE A 48 4.93 -4.43 23.58
CA ILE A 48 5.40 -3.23 24.30
C ILE A 48 6.26 -3.64 25.51
N GLU A 49 5.79 -4.59 26.32
CA GLU A 49 6.51 -5.09 27.52
C GLU A 49 7.91 -5.60 27.16
N TYR A 50 8.03 -6.30 26.03
CA TYR A 50 9.31 -6.81 25.54
C TYR A 50 10.08 -5.82 24.65
N MET A 51 9.64 -4.56 24.56
CA MET A 51 10.26 -3.50 23.76
C MET A 51 10.42 -3.87 22.27
N ALA A 52 9.58 -4.79 21.77
CA ALA A 52 9.53 -5.16 20.36
C ALA A 52 8.83 -4.09 19.50
N VAL A 53 7.97 -3.27 20.11
CA VAL A 53 7.32 -2.10 19.48
C VAL A 53 7.31 -0.92 20.43
N GLU A 54 7.38 0.29 19.90
CA GLU A 54 7.31 1.51 20.70
C GLU A 54 5.86 1.88 21.06
N GLN A 55 5.64 2.20 22.33
CA GLN A 55 4.31 2.60 22.83
C GLN A 55 3.75 3.81 22.07
N ALA A 56 4.59 4.78 21.69
CA ALA A 56 4.16 5.95 20.93
C ALA A 56 3.58 5.59 19.54
N LYS A 57 4.18 4.60 18.86
CA LYS A 57 3.71 4.12 17.55
C LYS A 57 2.38 3.38 17.67
N VAL A 58 2.22 2.58 18.72
CA VAL A 58 0.95 1.90 19.03
C VAL A 58 -0.15 2.92 19.35
N GLU A 59 0.14 3.95 20.15
CA GLU A 59 -0.85 4.99 20.48
C GLU A 59 -1.21 5.82 19.24
N SER A 60 -0.26 6.07 18.33
CA SER A 60 -0.55 6.71 17.03
C SER A 60 -1.55 5.90 16.20
N LEU A 61 -1.32 4.58 16.04
CA LEU A 61 -2.27 3.70 15.33
C LEU A 61 -3.63 3.67 16.03
N LYS A 62 -3.65 3.60 17.36
CA LYS A 62 -4.88 3.61 18.17
C LYS A 62 -5.68 4.88 17.95
N HIS A 63 -5.02 6.03 17.97
CA HIS A 63 -5.66 7.32 17.74
C HIS A 63 -6.26 7.42 16.34
N MET A 64 -5.48 7.10 15.29
CA MET A 64 -5.95 7.08 13.90
C MET A 64 -7.16 6.16 13.72
N THR A 65 -7.14 5.00 14.38
CA THR A 65 -8.25 4.02 14.34
C THR A 65 -9.49 4.57 15.02
N ALA A 66 -9.36 5.13 16.24
CA ALA A 66 -10.48 5.72 16.97
C ALA A 66 -11.10 6.91 16.22
N GLU A 67 -10.27 7.75 15.58
CA GLU A 67 -10.74 8.87 14.76
C GLU A 67 -11.54 8.40 13.55
N LYS A 68 -11.11 7.33 12.86
CA LYS A 68 -11.84 6.79 11.71
C LYS A 68 -13.13 6.10 12.13
N LEU A 69 -13.12 5.37 13.25
CA LEU A 69 -14.31 4.74 13.80
C LEU A 69 -15.37 5.77 14.22
N SER A 70 -14.96 6.90 14.82
CA SER A 70 -15.89 7.96 15.24
C SER A 70 -16.57 8.69 14.08
N LYS A 71 -15.99 8.61 12.87
CA LYS A 71 -16.59 9.13 11.63
C LYS A 71 -17.63 8.18 11.01
N ILE A 72 -17.75 6.94 11.49
CA ILE A 72 -18.76 6.00 11.02
C ILE A 72 -20.10 6.35 11.67
N PRO A 73 -21.18 6.60 10.89
CA PRO A 73 -22.51 6.83 11.45
C PRO A 73 -22.96 5.65 12.31
N GLU A 74 -23.65 5.93 13.43
CA GLU A 74 -24.09 4.92 14.40
C GLU A 74 -24.85 3.75 13.74
N ASN A 75 -25.74 4.05 12.80
CA ASN A 75 -26.53 3.07 12.06
C ASN A 75 -25.74 2.28 11.00
N LYS A 76 -24.49 2.64 10.74
CA LYS A 76 -23.57 1.96 9.82
C LYS A 76 -22.47 1.19 10.54
N MET A 77 -22.31 1.40 11.85
CA MET A 77 -21.35 0.68 12.65
C MET A 77 -21.75 -0.79 12.76
N ASP A 78 -20.82 -1.69 12.45
CA ASP A 78 -21.05 -3.13 12.41
C ASP A 78 -19.80 -3.89 12.85
N PHE A 79 -19.91 -4.57 13.98
CA PHE A 79 -18.83 -5.38 14.56
C PHE A 79 -18.98 -6.88 14.25
N SER A 80 -19.88 -7.26 13.34
CA SER A 80 -20.03 -8.66 12.88
C SER A 80 -18.74 -9.22 12.25
N LYS A 81 -17.84 -8.34 11.79
CA LYS A 81 -16.52 -8.67 11.24
C LYS A 81 -15.37 -8.33 12.19
N SER A 82 -15.60 -8.30 13.50
CA SER A 82 -14.57 -8.00 14.51
C SER A 82 -13.32 -8.88 14.39
N GLY A 83 -13.45 -10.15 13.97
CA GLY A 83 -12.30 -11.01 13.69
C GLY A 83 -11.34 -10.46 12.62
N LEU A 84 -11.86 -9.76 11.60
CA LEU A 84 -11.04 -9.07 10.60
C LEU A 84 -10.33 -7.85 11.18
N MET A 85 -10.99 -7.12 12.10
CA MET A 85 -10.38 -6.00 12.81
C MET A 85 -9.22 -6.45 13.68
N VAL A 86 -9.41 -7.54 14.45
CA VAL A 86 -8.36 -8.09 15.30
C VAL A 86 -7.21 -8.62 14.45
N LYS A 87 -7.49 -9.37 13.37
CA LYS A 87 -6.45 -9.84 12.44
C LYS A 87 -5.65 -8.67 11.87
N ALA A 88 -6.31 -7.60 11.41
CA ALA A 88 -5.63 -6.43 10.88
C ALA A 88 -4.73 -5.77 11.93
N LEU A 89 -5.17 -5.74 13.19
CA LEU A 89 -4.37 -5.21 14.29
C LEU A 89 -3.15 -6.09 14.62
N GLU A 90 -3.31 -7.41 14.61
CA GLU A 90 -2.20 -8.35 14.81
C GLU A 90 -1.16 -8.25 13.70
N ASP A 91 -1.60 -8.22 12.45
CA ASP A 91 -0.75 -8.07 11.27
C ASP A 91 -0.01 -6.72 11.27
N SER A 92 -0.56 -5.68 11.90
CA SER A 92 0.06 -4.36 11.97
C SER A 92 1.33 -4.29 12.81
N LYS A 93 1.59 -5.28 13.68
CA LYS A 93 2.77 -5.33 14.58
C LYS A 93 4.09 -5.15 13.83
N TYR A 94 4.16 -5.60 12.57
CA TYR A 94 5.38 -5.62 11.77
C TYR A 94 5.63 -4.34 10.95
N SER A 95 4.67 -3.40 10.94
CA SER A 95 4.73 -2.22 10.06
C SER A 95 4.53 -0.90 10.81
N LEU A 96 4.59 -0.92 12.15
CA LEU A 96 4.28 0.25 12.99
C LEU A 96 5.26 1.41 12.84
N ASP A 97 6.47 1.19 12.31
CA ASP A 97 7.47 2.25 12.13
C ASP A 97 7.05 3.28 11.07
N SER A 98 6.22 2.86 10.13
CA SER A 98 5.76 3.69 9.02
C SER A 98 4.40 4.32 9.33
N GLU A 99 4.32 5.65 9.28
CA GLU A 99 3.06 6.37 9.50
C GLU A 99 2.02 6.05 8.43
N ILE A 100 2.42 5.96 7.16
CA ILE A 100 1.51 5.56 6.06
C ILE A 100 0.96 4.14 6.27
N MET A 101 1.75 3.23 6.84
CA MET A 101 1.27 1.89 7.18
C MET A 101 0.27 1.92 8.34
N ARG A 102 0.53 2.71 9.39
CA ARG A 102 -0.45 2.92 10.47
C ARG A 102 -1.76 3.49 9.93
N GLU A 103 -1.69 4.41 8.97
CA GLU A 103 -2.85 4.97 8.29
C GLU A 103 -3.64 3.89 7.53
N TYR A 104 -2.98 3.05 6.72
CA TYR A 104 -3.64 1.97 5.97
C TYR A 104 -4.25 0.90 6.87
N PHE A 105 -3.56 0.48 7.94
CA PHE A 105 -4.12 -0.46 8.92
C PHE A 105 -5.33 0.15 9.66
N SER A 106 -5.25 1.42 10.08
CA SER A 106 -6.38 2.10 10.72
C SER A 106 -7.60 2.20 9.80
N THR A 107 -7.37 2.44 8.50
CA THR A 107 -8.42 2.48 7.47
C THR A 107 -9.05 1.10 7.28
N LEU A 108 -8.23 0.05 7.14
CA LEU A 108 -8.71 -1.32 7.01
C LEU A 108 -9.59 -1.75 8.19
N ILE A 109 -9.17 -1.43 9.42
CA ILE A 109 -9.94 -1.71 10.65
C ILE A 109 -11.27 -0.97 10.63
N ALA A 110 -11.28 0.33 10.30
CA ALA A 110 -12.51 1.11 10.25
C ALA A 110 -13.47 0.63 9.15
N LYS A 111 -12.96 0.21 7.99
CA LYS A 111 -13.79 -0.35 6.90
C LYS A 111 -14.37 -1.71 7.28
N ALA A 112 -13.67 -2.49 8.08
CA ALA A 112 -14.21 -3.74 8.63
C ALA A 112 -15.33 -3.50 9.65
N ALA A 113 -15.34 -2.34 10.32
CA ALA A 113 -16.35 -1.94 11.30
C ALA A 113 -17.55 -1.18 10.70
N ASN A 114 -17.65 -1.08 9.36
CA ASN A 114 -18.71 -0.35 8.68
C ASN A 114 -19.49 -1.29 7.75
N LYS A 115 -20.80 -1.46 7.96
CA LYS A 115 -21.63 -2.41 7.21
C LYS A 115 -21.62 -2.22 5.68
N ASP A 116 -21.37 -0.99 5.20
CA ASP A 116 -21.32 -0.69 3.76
C ASP A 116 -20.04 -1.21 3.10
N THR A 117 -19.00 -1.46 3.89
CA THR A 117 -17.67 -1.87 3.43
C THR A 117 -17.20 -3.20 4.00
N ALA A 118 -17.74 -3.66 5.12
CA ALA A 118 -17.27 -4.82 5.87
C ALA A 118 -17.26 -6.10 5.01
N ASN A 119 -18.25 -6.29 4.14
CA ASN A 119 -18.31 -7.45 3.23
C ASN A 119 -17.29 -7.39 2.07
N LYS A 120 -16.67 -6.23 1.84
CA LYS A 120 -15.62 -6.03 0.84
C LYS A 120 -14.22 -6.19 1.45
N VAL A 121 -14.11 -6.19 2.78
CA VAL A 121 -12.84 -6.41 3.47
C VAL A 121 -12.49 -7.90 3.46
N SER A 122 -11.34 -8.23 2.90
CA SER A 122 -10.78 -9.58 2.90
C SER A 122 -9.70 -9.71 3.98
N PRO A 123 -9.60 -10.85 4.69
CA PRO A 123 -8.47 -11.12 5.59
C PRO A 123 -7.12 -11.11 4.85
N TYR A 124 -7.12 -11.31 3.52
CA TYR A 124 -5.93 -11.19 2.68
C TYR A 124 -5.36 -9.77 2.65
N PHE A 125 -6.19 -8.74 2.84
CA PHE A 125 -5.75 -7.35 2.76
C PHE A 125 -4.78 -6.98 3.87
N SER A 126 -5.00 -7.46 5.10
CA SER A 126 -4.03 -7.23 6.18
C SER A 126 -2.75 -8.05 5.99
N THR A 127 -2.84 -9.22 5.34
CA THR A 127 -1.66 -10.01 4.94
C THR A 127 -0.83 -9.30 3.87
N ILE A 128 -1.46 -8.64 2.90
CA ILE A 128 -0.72 -7.80 1.93
C ILE A 128 -0.02 -6.66 2.67
N LEU A 129 -0.75 -5.91 3.51
CA LEU A 129 -0.17 -4.79 4.26
C LEU A 129 0.99 -5.22 5.16
N SER A 130 0.92 -6.35 5.86
CA SER A 130 2.01 -6.79 6.74
C SER A 130 3.29 -7.20 6.00
N ASN A 131 3.20 -7.45 4.70
CA ASN A 131 4.36 -7.73 3.85
C ASN A 131 4.84 -6.49 3.08
N MET A 132 4.19 -5.34 3.24
CA MET A 132 4.58 -4.08 2.60
C MET A 132 5.52 -3.27 3.49
N SER A 133 6.55 -2.70 2.86
CA SER A 133 7.35 -1.60 3.36
C SER A 133 6.67 -0.24 3.14
N ALA A 134 7.26 0.83 3.69
CA ALA A 134 6.80 2.19 3.41
C ALA A 134 6.89 2.55 1.92
N SER A 135 7.92 2.07 1.21
CA SER A 135 8.07 2.29 -0.23
C SER A 135 6.93 1.66 -1.01
N ASP A 136 6.50 0.46 -0.64
CA ASP A 136 5.38 -0.24 -1.28
C ASP A 136 4.06 0.51 -1.05
N ALA A 137 3.89 1.09 0.15
CA ALA A 137 2.73 1.90 0.47
C ALA A 137 2.68 3.20 -0.34
N HIS A 138 3.82 3.85 -0.53
CA HIS A 138 3.95 5.02 -1.39
C HIS A 138 3.75 4.68 -2.86
N PHE A 139 4.26 3.53 -3.32
CA PHE A 139 3.96 3.03 -4.66
C PHE A 139 2.45 2.86 -4.85
N LEU A 140 1.79 2.14 -3.94
CA LEU A 140 0.35 1.90 -4.00
C LEU A 140 -0.46 3.22 -3.99
N SER A 141 -0.01 4.23 -3.24
CA SER A 141 -0.69 5.54 -3.18
C SER A 141 -0.74 6.26 -4.53
N LYS A 142 0.12 5.91 -5.49
CA LYS A 142 0.11 6.51 -6.84
C LYS A 142 -1.17 6.20 -7.61
N PHE A 143 -1.87 5.12 -7.25
CA PHE A 143 -3.19 4.81 -7.80
C PHE A 143 -4.30 5.70 -7.22
N LYS A 144 -4.06 6.45 -6.14
CA LYS A 144 -5.05 7.38 -5.58
C LYS A 144 -4.96 8.72 -6.31
N ILE A 145 -6.00 9.06 -7.07
CA ILE A 145 -6.08 10.33 -7.80
C ILE A 145 -7.22 11.18 -7.25
N LYS A 146 -7.04 12.51 -7.28
CA LYS A 146 -8.08 13.45 -6.87
C LYS A 146 -9.22 13.40 -7.88
N PHE A 147 -10.45 13.31 -7.39
CA PHE A 147 -11.62 13.38 -8.25
C PHE A 147 -11.90 14.85 -8.59
N GLU A 148 -11.96 15.16 -9.87
CA GLU A 148 -12.36 16.48 -10.34
C GLU A 148 -13.89 16.59 -10.29
N SER A 149 -14.41 17.00 -9.13
CA SER A 149 -15.82 17.38 -9.03
C SER A 149 -16.10 18.62 -9.87
N ASN A 150 -17.24 18.63 -10.55
CA ASN A 150 -17.76 19.80 -11.23
C ASN A 150 -19.20 20.07 -10.77
N GLU A 151 -19.79 21.17 -11.24
CA GLU A 151 -21.12 21.64 -10.81
C GLU A 151 -22.24 20.59 -11.01
N TYR A 152 -22.05 19.65 -11.93
CA TYR A 152 -23.04 18.63 -12.29
C TYR A 152 -22.74 17.24 -11.71
N VAL A 153 -21.48 16.96 -11.35
CA VAL A 153 -21.05 15.65 -10.84
C VAL A 153 -20.37 15.83 -9.49
N LYS A 154 -21.13 15.56 -8.42
CA LYS A 154 -20.58 15.38 -7.08
C LYS A 154 -20.08 13.95 -6.93
N GLY A 155 -18.78 13.79 -6.75
CA GLY A 155 -18.14 12.50 -6.45
C GLY A 155 -17.38 12.53 -5.12
N PRO A 156 -16.73 11.43 -4.74
CA PRO A 156 -15.79 11.42 -3.60
C PRO A 156 -14.61 12.37 -3.88
N ASP A 157 -13.84 12.77 -2.86
CA ASP A 157 -12.65 13.61 -3.07
C ASP A 157 -11.54 12.91 -3.87
N TYR A 158 -11.48 11.58 -3.77
CA TYR A 158 -10.48 10.74 -4.41
C TYR A 158 -11.12 9.49 -5.00
N ILE A 159 -10.51 8.99 -6.08
CA ILE A 159 -10.81 7.69 -6.68
C ILE A 159 -9.52 6.88 -6.85
N VAL A 160 -9.67 5.59 -7.08
CA VAL A 160 -8.56 4.70 -7.43
C VAL A 160 -8.51 4.59 -8.96
N ASN A 161 -7.38 5.00 -9.54
CA ASN A 161 -7.08 4.77 -10.95
C ASN A 161 -6.77 3.28 -11.19
N ASN A 162 -7.02 2.79 -12.40
CA ASN A 162 -6.84 1.37 -12.71
C ASN A 162 -5.42 1.03 -13.19
N ASP A 163 -4.72 1.98 -13.77
CA ASP A 163 -3.41 1.78 -14.38
C ASP A 163 -2.47 2.96 -14.17
N LEU A 164 -1.17 2.70 -14.33
CA LEU A 164 -0.14 3.74 -14.36
C LEU A 164 0.84 3.47 -15.51
N PRO A 165 1.41 4.53 -16.10
CA PRO A 165 2.47 4.37 -17.09
C PRO A 165 3.76 3.94 -16.38
N LEU A 166 4.54 3.09 -17.04
CA LEU A 166 5.87 2.73 -16.56
C LEU A 166 6.87 2.68 -17.70
N CYS A 167 8.15 2.73 -17.36
CA CYS A 167 9.25 2.50 -18.27
C CYS A 167 10.33 1.67 -17.56
N ARG A 168 10.85 0.68 -18.27
CA ARG A 168 12.02 -0.08 -17.87
C ARG A 168 13.25 0.48 -18.57
N MET A 169 14.20 0.95 -17.80
CA MET A 169 15.52 1.34 -18.28
C MET A 169 16.46 0.16 -18.16
N LYS A 170 16.95 -0.35 -19.30
CA LYS A 170 18.00 -1.38 -19.36
C LYS A 170 19.34 -0.72 -19.59
N LEU A 171 20.30 -1.08 -18.75
CA LEU A 171 21.67 -0.56 -18.78
C LEU A 171 22.59 -1.74 -19.04
N THR A 172 23.28 -1.73 -20.18
CA THR A 172 24.27 -2.76 -20.51
C THR A 172 25.66 -2.21 -20.25
N GLY A 173 26.48 -2.96 -19.51
CA GLY A 173 27.87 -2.61 -19.24
C GLY A 173 28.82 -3.82 -19.30
N PRO A 174 30.10 -3.64 -18.96
CA PRO A 174 31.12 -4.69 -19.03
C PRO A 174 30.82 -5.92 -18.16
N HIS A 175 29.98 -5.76 -17.14
CA HIS A 175 29.62 -6.79 -16.17
C HIS A 175 28.22 -7.39 -16.37
N GLY A 176 27.53 -7.02 -17.46
CA GLY A 176 26.20 -7.53 -17.79
C GLY A 176 25.14 -6.43 -17.90
N GLU A 177 23.88 -6.85 -17.92
CA GLU A 177 22.71 -5.97 -18.00
C GLU A 177 22.09 -5.78 -16.60
N ILE A 178 21.74 -4.54 -16.28
CA ILE A 178 20.95 -4.18 -15.10
C ILE A 178 19.71 -3.43 -15.59
N ALA A 179 18.54 -3.75 -15.05
CA ALA A 179 17.29 -3.09 -15.40
C ALA A 179 16.62 -2.45 -14.18
N TYR A 180 16.08 -1.24 -14.37
CA TYR A 180 15.28 -0.53 -13.37
C TYR A 180 13.93 -0.14 -13.94
N THR A 181 12.89 -0.19 -13.12
CA THR A 181 11.55 0.26 -13.50
C THR A 181 11.16 1.50 -12.75
N ALA A 182 10.55 2.45 -13.43
CA ALA A 182 10.01 3.66 -12.83
C ALA A 182 8.86 4.23 -13.65
N GLU A 183 8.14 5.18 -13.05
CA GLU A 183 7.25 6.10 -13.75
C GLU A 183 7.92 7.47 -13.92
N ASN A 184 7.30 8.34 -14.69
CA ASN A 184 7.79 9.67 -15.03
C ASN A 184 8.28 10.49 -13.81
N SER A 185 7.50 10.54 -12.72
CA SER A 185 7.86 11.31 -11.52
C SER A 185 9.11 10.76 -10.81
N THR A 186 9.27 9.44 -10.81
CA THR A 186 10.43 8.77 -10.22
C THR A 186 11.69 8.96 -11.06
N PHE A 187 11.57 9.01 -12.39
CA PHE A 187 12.70 9.33 -13.28
C PHE A 187 13.19 10.76 -13.10
N ALA A 188 12.34 11.74 -12.77
CA ALA A 188 12.81 13.11 -12.56
C ALA A 188 13.77 13.27 -11.37
N ASP A 189 13.74 12.33 -10.42
CA ASP A 189 14.49 12.34 -9.15
C ASP A 189 15.39 11.08 -9.07
N TYR A 190 16.27 10.93 -10.08
CA TYR A 190 17.16 9.79 -10.30
C TYR A 190 18.00 9.46 -9.04
N ASN A 191 17.50 8.53 -8.24
CA ASN A 191 18.21 7.91 -7.13
C ASN A 191 18.10 6.39 -7.26
N LYS A 192 19.25 5.71 -7.29
CA LYS A 192 19.32 4.24 -7.43
C LYS A 192 18.40 3.53 -6.43
N ASP A 193 18.40 3.96 -5.17
CA ASP A 193 17.61 3.34 -4.11
C ASP A 193 16.11 3.55 -4.36
N LYS A 194 15.70 4.70 -4.92
CA LYS A 194 14.30 4.95 -5.31
C LYS A 194 13.87 4.10 -6.50
N LEU A 195 14.74 3.95 -7.50
CA LEU A 195 14.48 3.11 -8.68
C LEU A 195 14.39 1.62 -8.30
N GLN A 196 15.30 1.18 -7.42
CA GLN A 196 15.28 -0.17 -6.87
C GLN A 196 14.02 -0.40 -6.05
N ALA A 197 13.69 0.50 -5.11
CA ALA A 197 12.48 0.40 -4.30
C ALA A 197 11.20 0.36 -5.16
N TYR A 198 11.11 1.17 -6.23
CA TYR A 198 9.97 1.12 -7.15
C TYR A 198 9.83 -0.24 -7.84
N THR A 199 10.97 -0.81 -8.28
CA THR A 199 11.00 -2.14 -8.92
C THR A 199 10.61 -3.24 -7.94
N GLU A 200 11.13 -3.20 -6.71
CA GLU A 200 10.79 -4.14 -5.64
C GLU A 200 9.30 -4.05 -5.26
N SER A 201 8.74 -2.84 -5.15
CA SER A 201 7.30 -2.65 -4.91
C SER A 201 6.43 -3.24 -6.01
N LEU A 202 6.83 -3.07 -7.27
CA LEU A 202 6.14 -3.64 -8.41
C LEU A 202 6.14 -5.17 -8.35
N GLU A 203 7.30 -5.78 -8.07
CA GLU A 203 7.45 -7.24 -7.95
C GLU A 203 6.66 -7.81 -6.76
N LEU A 204 6.74 -7.17 -5.60
CA LEU A 204 6.00 -7.55 -4.39
C LEU A 204 4.50 -7.54 -4.66
N LEU A 205 3.94 -6.43 -5.13
CA LEU A 205 2.51 -6.29 -5.38
C LEU A 205 2.02 -7.20 -6.51
N ASN A 206 2.86 -7.49 -7.51
CA ASN A 206 2.58 -8.51 -8.51
C ASN A 206 2.51 -9.92 -7.90
N SER A 207 3.41 -10.25 -6.95
CA SER A 207 3.41 -11.55 -6.27
C SER A 207 2.15 -11.78 -5.42
N PHE A 208 1.58 -10.71 -4.84
CA PHE A 208 0.28 -10.72 -4.17
C PHE A 208 -0.91 -10.62 -5.15
N ARG A 209 -0.65 -10.61 -6.46
CA ARG A 209 -1.64 -10.44 -7.52
C ARG A 209 -2.45 -9.16 -7.38
N VAL A 210 -1.93 -8.14 -6.70
CA VAL A 210 -2.56 -6.81 -6.59
C VAL A 210 -2.50 -6.12 -7.95
N LEU A 211 -1.41 -6.29 -8.68
CA LEU A 211 -1.22 -5.71 -10.00
C LEU A 211 -0.65 -6.72 -10.99
N ASN A 212 -0.76 -6.39 -12.27
CA ASN A 212 0.03 -6.98 -13.35
C ASN A 212 0.77 -5.84 -14.06
N TYR A 213 1.89 -6.15 -14.70
CA TYR A 213 2.61 -5.17 -15.52
C TYR A 213 3.12 -5.80 -16.82
N GLN A 214 3.26 -4.97 -17.84
CA GLN A 214 3.78 -5.36 -19.14
C GLN A 214 4.76 -4.30 -19.65
N TYR A 215 5.83 -4.76 -20.31
CA TYR A 215 6.78 -3.93 -21.03
C TYR A 215 6.66 -4.17 -22.53
N GLY A 216 7.14 -3.23 -23.33
CA GLY A 216 7.13 -3.27 -24.80
C GLY A 216 5.78 -2.90 -25.42
N ILE A 217 4.75 -2.68 -24.60
CA ILE A 217 3.40 -2.31 -25.03
C ILE A 217 2.99 -1.05 -24.28
N GLY A 218 2.84 0.06 -25.00
CA GLY A 218 2.31 1.30 -24.46
C GLY A 218 0.79 1.41 -24.62
N LYS A 219 0.13 2.16 -23.74
CA LYS A 219 -1.29 2.55 -23.90
C LYS A 219 -1.43 3.96 -24.45
N GLY A 220 -2.36 4.15 -25.38
CA GLY A 220 -2.55 5.44 -26.05
C GLY A 220 -2.82 6.62 -25.11
N HIS A 221 -3.54 6.40 -24.01
CA HIS A 221 -3.84 7.45 -23.03
C HIS A 221 -2.63 7.83 -22.15
N PHE A 222 -1.53 7.08 -22.20
CA PHE A 222 -0.26 7.39 -21.54
C PHE A 222 0.78 8.00 -22.48
N ARG A 223 0.37 8.40 -23.70
CA ARG A 223 1.29 8.95 -24.70
C ARG A 223 2.15 10.09 -24.15
N ASP A 224 1.54 11.05 -23.48
CA ASP A 224 2.24 12.22 -22.94
C ASP A 224 3.25 11.81 -21.84
N ASP A 225 2.94 10.78 -21.05
CA ASP A 225 3.86 10.24 -20.05
C ASP A 225 5.04 9.53 -20.69
N TYR A 226 4.81 8.76 -21.76
CA TYR A 226 5.89 8.13 -22.53
C TYR A 226 6.79 9.15 -23.21
N GLU A 227 6.23 10.21 -23.78
CA GLU A 227 7.02 11.31 -24.37
C GLU A 227 7.86 12.03 -23.31
N LYS A 228 7.32 12.27 -22.11
CA LYS A 228 8.08 12.84 -20.99
C LYS A 228 9.21 11.90 -20.54
N MET A 229 8.92 10.61 -20.35
CA MET A 229 9.92 9.60 -19.98
C MET A 229 10.99 9.45 -21.07
N TYR A 230 10.62 9.50 -22.36
CA TYR A 230 11.56 9.54 -23.48
C TYR A 230 12.52 10.73 -23.34
N ASN A 231 12.01 11.94 -23.15
CA ASN A 231 12.84 13.14 -23.03
C ASN A 231 13.76 13.13 -21.79
N LEU A 232 13.38 12.40 -20.74
CA LEU A 232 14.23 12.19 -19.57
C LEU A 232 15.36 11.18 -19.83
N LEU A 233 15.13 10.19 -20.70
CA LEU A 233 16.06 9.09 -20.99
C LEU A 233 16.91 9.33 -22.25
N ASN A 234 16.45 10.18 -23.16
CA ASN A 234 17.14 10.54 -24.39
C ASN A 234 18.26 11.55 -24.08
N VAL A 235 19.39 11.00 -23.65
CA VAL A 235 20.67 11.69 -23.55
C VAL A 235 21.26 11.74 -24.97
N ASP A 236 21.54 12.93 -25.50
CA ASP A 236 22.18 13.11 -26.82
C ASP A 236 23.32 12.11 -27.03
N GLU A 237 23.39 11.50 -28.22
CA GLU A 237 24.38 10.48 -28.58
C GLU A 237 25.83 10.96 -28.36
N GLU A 238 26.10 12.27 -28.45
CA GLU A 238 27.42 12.86 -28.16
C GLU A 238 27.84 12.73 -26.68
N GLN A 239 26.92 12.63 -25.73
CA GLN A 239 27.23 12.43 -24.30
C GLN A 239 27.41 10.95 -23.92
N LYS A 240 26.98 10.00 -24.77
CA LYS A 240 27.18 8.56 -24.54
C LYS A 240 28.63 8.12 -24.79
N GLY A 241 29.41 8.92 -25.52
CA GLY A 241 30.80 8.63 -25.90
C GLY A 241 31.87 9.00 -24.85
N ILE A 242 31.49 9.61 -23.72
CA ILE A 242 32.46 10.04 -22.70
C ILE A 242 32.25 9.21 -21.42
N ASP A 243 32.92 8.07 -21.37
CA ASP A 243 33.34 7.39 -20.12
C ASP A 243 32.24 7.28 -19.04
N GLY A 244 31.04 6.85 -19.44
CA GLY A 244 29.95 6.48 -18.52
C GLY A 244 29.35 7.62 -17.68
N LYS A 245 29.55 8.90 -18.04
CA LYS A 245 29.03 10.05 -17.29
C LYS A 245 28.08 10.91 -18.11
N SER A 246 26.85 10.43 -18.34
CA SER A 246 25.75 11.31 -18.77
C SER A 246 25.44 12.32 -17.66
N GLN A 247 25.39 13.63 -17.98
CA GLN A 247 25.08 14.68 -17.01
C GLN A 247 23.70 14.57 -16.35
N ARG A 248 22.75 13.87 -17.00
CA ARG A 248 21.40 13.62 -16.45
C ARG A 248 21.29 12.27 -15.74
N ILE A 249 22.19 11.34 -16.02
CA ILE A 249 22.26 10.01 -15.40
C ILE A 249 23.54 9.89 -14.54
N HIS A 250 23.97 10.99 -13.92
CA HIS A 250 25.18 11.05 -13.08
C HIS A 250 25.10 10.21 -11.79
N TYR A 251 23.95 9.58 -11.52
CA TYR A 251 23.69 8.83 -10.28
C TYR A 251 23.75 7.31 -10.46
N LEU A 252 24.00 6.80 -11.67
CA LEU A 252 24.29 5.38 -11.85
C LEU A 252 25.76 5.15 -11.52
N THR A 253 26.01 4.47 -10.41
CA THR A 253 27.35 4.14 -9.91
C THR A 253 28.13 3.15 -10.79
N HIS A 254 27.53 2.66 -11.88
CA HIS A 254 28.10 1.65 -12.76
C HIS A 254 28.34 2.24 -14.15
N ALA A 255 29.54 2.04 -14.67
CA ALA A 255 29.83 2.33 -16.08
C ALA A 255 28.94 1.45 -16.97
N PHE A 256 28.24 2.06 -17.92
CA PHE A 256 27.42 1.39 -18.93
C PHE A 256 27.86 1.84 -20.33
N THR A 257 27.70 0.96 -21.31
CA THR A 257 28.00 1.20 -22.72
C THR A 257 26.75 1.46 -23.55
N ASN A 258 25.60 0.96 -23.10
CA ASN A 258 24.31 1.19 -23.75
C ASN A 258 23.20 1.40 -22.70
N ALA A 259 22.20 2.22 -23.06
CA ALA A 259 21.01 2.46 -22.26
C ALA A 259 19.78 2.43 -23.18
N GLU A 260 18.81 1.58 -22.85
CA GLU A 260 17.57 1.39 -23.60
C GLU A 260 16.36 1.64 -22.70
N ALA A 261 15.33 2.28 -23.25
CA ALA A 261 14.07 2.55 -22.60
C ALA A 261 12.96 1.70 -23.20
N GLU A 262 12.24 0.95 -22.37
CA GLU A 262 11.13 0.12 -22.79
C GLU A 262 9.85 0.53 -22.05
N TYR A 263 8.93 1.16 -22.79
CA TYR A 263 7.66 1.60 -22.24
C TYR A 263 6.73 0.45 -21.90
N GLY A 264 5.86 0.69 -20.93
CA GLY A 264 4.91 -0.29 -20.46
C GLY A 264 3.77 0.34 -19.68
N TYR A 265 3.01 -0.50 -19.01
CA TYR A 265 2.02 -0.06 -18.04
C TYR A 265 1.87 -1.08 -16.91
N VAL A 266 1.39 -0.61 -15.77
CA VAL A 266 0.93 -1.44 -14.66
C VAL A 266 -0.57 -1.27 -14.53
N GLU A 267 -1.28 -2.35 -14.19
CA GLU A 267 -2.73 -2.40 -14.02
C GLU A 267 -3.06 -3.09 -12.70
N LEU A 268 -3.99 -2.52 -11.93
CA LEU A 268 -4.60 -3.22 -10.81
C LEU A 268 -5.44 -4.39 -11.32
N THR A 269 -5.26 -5.56 -10.71
CA THR A 269 -6.16 -6.70 -10.92
C THR A 269 -7.51 -6.44 -10.21
N SER A 270 -8.49 -7.33 -10.39
CA SER A 270 -9.76 -7.23 -9.65
C SER A 270 -9.57 -7.27 -8.13
N ILE A 271 -8.63 -8.07 -7.63
CA ILE A 271 -8.31 -8.10 -6.20
C ILE A 271 -7.54 -6.84 -5.77
N GLY A 272 -6.65 -6.33 -6.63
CA GLY A 272 -5.94 -5.09 -6.37
C GLY A 272 -6.83 -3.87 -6.32
N GLN A 273 -7.80 -3.75 -7.23
CA GLN A 273 -8.81 -2.69 -7.18
C GLN A 273 -9.62 -2.78 -5.89
N SER A 274 -10.03 -3.98 -5.48
CA SER A 274 -10.76 -4.18 -4.22
C SER A 274 -9.92 -3.78 -3.00
N PHE A 275 -8.65 -4.17 -3.00
CA PHE A 275 -7.69 -3.82 -1.95
C PHE A 275 -7.45 -2.31 -1.88
N ALA A 276 -7.06 -1.68 -3.00
CA ALA A 276 -6.78 -0.26 -3.09
C ALA A 276 -8.00 0.60 -2.70
N ASN A 277 -9.20 0.23 -3.12
CA ASN A 277 -10.43 0.94 -2.73
C ASN A 277 -10.73 0.87 -1.23
N ILE A 278 -10.23 -0.15 -0.53
CA ILE A 278 -10.40 -0.27 0.92
C ILE A 278 -9.32 0.49 1.69
N VAL A 279 -8.07 0.44 1.24
CA VAL A 279 -6.95 1.00 2.02
C VAL A 279 -6.59 2.44 1.65
N LEU A 280 -6.91 2.91 0.43
CA LEU A 280 -6.59 4.26 -0.05
C LEU A 280 -7.74 5.27 0.14
N LEU A 281 -8.98 4.81 0.29
CA LEU A 281 -10.22 5.61 0.39
C LEU A 281 -10.97 5.29 1.69
#